data_AF-A0A7S1JLY4-F1
#
_entry.id   AF-A0A7S1JLY4-F1
#
_cell.length_a   1.000
_cell.length_b   1.000
_cell.length_c   1.000
_cell.angle_alpha   90.00
_cell.angle_beta   90.00
_cell.angle_gamma   90.00
#
_symmetry.space_group_name_H-M   'P 1'
#
loop_
_entity.id
_entity.type
_entity.pdbx_description
1 polymer ?
#
loop_
_entity_poly.entity_id
_entity_poly.type
_entity_poly.pdbx_seq_one_letter_code
_entity_poly.pdbx_strand_id
1 'polypeptide(L)'
;GVIVDTFNRLKREAGSVLLTPSQLQWVRQQRQLFQAKRQLITSAEVHWSRAWMYSLVTSRLFEMTIMACIVLNTVTLALRIYPPPYGLSDDYPLQLNRINNAFVVVFNVEFLLKFYALRLAYFSSGWNIFDFICVLIPDIQLLLEAVTPHSGDSSVFTV
;
A
#
# COMPACT_ATOMS: atom_id res chain seq x y z
N GLY A 1 41.59 7.87 -7.83
CA GLY A 1 41.66 8.76 -6.65
C GLY A 1 42.25 7.95 -5.53
N VAL A 2 43.31 8.42 -4.88
CA VAL A 2 44.29 7.57 -4.16
C VAL A 2 43.67 6.60 -3.15
N ILE A 3 42.59 6.99 -2.47
CA ILE A 3 41.87 6.16 -1.50
C ILE A 3 41.12 5.00 -2.19
N VAL A 4 40.44 5.29 -3.31
CA VAL A 4 39.73 4.27 -4.12
C VAL A 4 40.73 3.29 -4.74
N ASP A 5 41.91 3.76 -5.13
CA ASP A 5 42.95 2.92 -5.73
C ASP A 5 43.59 2.00 -4.67
N THR A 6 43.82 2.52 -3.45
CA THR A 6 44.28 1.72 -2.30
C THR A 6 43.24 0.68 -1.89
N PHE A 7 41.97 1.06 -1.85
CA PHE A 7 40.86 0.16 -1.56
C PHE A 7 40.71 -0.96 -2.61
N ASN A 8 40.80 -0.62 -3.89
CA ASN A 8 40.74 -1.59 -4.99
C ASN A 8 41.93 -2.54 -4.99
N ARG A 9 43.13 -2.07 -4.59
CA ARG A 9 44.32 -2.93 -4.41
C ARG A 9 44.09 -3.94 -3.28
N LEU A 10 43.68 -3.47 -2.11
CA LEU A 10 43.38 -4.34 -0.96
C LEU A 10 42.25 -5.34 -1.28
N LYS A 11 41.24 -4.93 -2.03
CA LYS A 11 40.15 -5.80 -2.48
C LYS A 11 40.62 -6.91 -3.44
N ARG A 12 41.64 -6.68 -4.27
CA ARG A 12 42.21 -7.72 -5.16
C ARG A 12 43.10 -8.69 -4.40
N GLU A 13 43.84 -8.21 -3.41
CA GLU A 13 44.79 -9.02 -2.62
C GLU A 13 44.07 -9.88 -1.56
N ALA A 14 43.08 -9.32 -0.86
CA ALA A 14 42.38 -9.99 0.25
C ALA A 14 40.91 -10.33 -0.06
N GLY A 15 40.42 -10.06 -1.27
CA GLY A 15 39.07 -10.43 -1.76
C GLY A 15 37.93 -9.56 -1.21
N SER A 16 37.67 -9.64 0.10
CA SER A 16 36.62 -8.88 0.80
C SER A 16 37.19 -8.28 2.07
N VAL A 17 37.72 -7.06 1.96
CA VAL A 17 38.41 -6.38 3.06
C VAL A 17 37.46 -5.77 4.09
N LEU A 18 36.19 -5.55 3.72
CA LEU A 18 35.25 -4.80 4.56
C LEU A 18 34.26 -5.64 5.34
N LEU A 19 34.05 -6.90 4.96
CA LEU A 19 32.99 -7.73 5.52
C LEU A 19 33.57 -9.01 6.09
N THR A 20 33.04 -9.42 7.25
CA THR A 20 33.32 -10.73 7.79
C THR A 20 32.81 -11.82 6.85
N PRO A 21 33.35 -13.06 6.93
CA PRO A 21 32.88 -14.17 6.09
C PRO A 21 31.36 -14.41 6.17
N SER A 22 30.78 -14.25 7.36
CA SER A 22 29.33 -14.40 7.60
C SER A 22 28.51 -13.27 6.98
N GLN A 23 28.96 -12.01 7.10
CA GLN A 23 28.31 -10.86 6.46
C GLN A 23 28.34 -10.98 4.93
N LEU A 24 29.47 -11.42 4.36
CA LEU A 24 29.60 -11.60 2.93
C LEU A 24 28.67 -12.70 2.41
N GLN A 25 28.55 -13.81 3.14
CA GLN A 25 27.57 -14.86 2.81
C GLN A 25 26.14 -14.33 2.86
N TRP A 26 25.77 -13.59 3.91
CA TRP A 26 24.44 -13.00 4.03
C TRP A 26 24.14 -12.02 2.89
N VAL A 27 25.07 -11.14 2.54
CA VAL A 27 24.91 -10.21 1.40
C VAL A 27 24.77 -10.98 0.07
N ARG A 28 25.56 -12.05 -0.14
CA ARG A 28 25.46 -12.90 -1.34
C ARG A 28 24.10 -13.60 -1.41
N GLN A 29 23.64 -14.16 -0.28
CA GLN A 29 22.34 -14.82 -0.17
C GLN A 29 21.21 -13.83 -0.43
N GLN A 30 21.24 -12.63 0.16
CA GLN A 30 20.25 -11.59 -0.14
C GLN A 30 20.25 -11.25 -1.63
N ARG A 31 21.40 -11.09 -2.28
CA ARG A 31 21.47 -10.77 -3.71
C ARG A 31 20.83 -11.84 -4.58
N GLN A 32 21.06 -13.11 -4.25
CA GLN A 32 20.43 -14.25 -4.92
C GLN A 32 18.92 -14.29 -4.66
N LEU A 33 18.48 -14.03 -3.43
CA LEU A 33 17.06 -13.94 -3.09
C LEU A 33 16.38 -12.79 -3.84
N PHE A 34 16.98 -11.60 -3.90
CA PHE A 34 16.43 -10.47 -4.67
C PHE A 34 16.30 -10.78 -6.18
N GLN A 35 17.26 -11.52 -6.76
CA GLN A 35 17.20 -11.94 -8.16
C GLN A 35 16.18 -13.08 -8.39
N ALA A 36 16.05 -14.00 -7.43
CA ALA A 36 15.11 -15.13 -7.49
C ALA A 36 13.66 -14.72 -7.17
N LYS A 37 13.44 -13.68 -6.35
CA LYS A 37 12.10 -13.19 -5.95
C LYS A 37 11.27 -12.65 -7.11
N ARG A 38 11.83 -12.54 -8.32
CA ARG A 38 11.17 -12.03 -9.53
C ARG A 38 10.21 -13.03 -10.20
N GLN A 39 10.03 -14.23 -9.65
CA GLN A 39 9.12 -15.24 -10.20
C GLN A 39 8.17 -15.78 -9.12
N LEU A 40 7.21 -14.99 -8.68
CA LEU A 40 6.11 -15.51 -7.86
C LEU A 40 4.86 -15.69 -8.72
N ILE A 41 4.71 -16.94 -9.18
CA ILE A 41 3.47 -17.68 -9.47
C ILE A 41 2.56 -17.03 -10.53
N THR A 42 2.92 -17.18 -11.80
CA THR A 42 1.92 -17.35 -12.87
C THR A 42 1.68 -18.84 -13.07
N SER A 43 0.88 -19.43 -12.18
CA SER A 43 0.33 -20.77 -12.45
C SER A 43 -0.74 -20.64 -13.51
N ALA A 44 -0.39 -21.15 -14.68
CA ALA A 44 -1.27 -21.50 -15.77
C ALA A 44 -2.48 -22.34 -15.27
N GLU A 45 -3.57 -22.27 -16.04
CA GLU A 45 -4.90 -22.87 -15.79
C GLU A 45 -5.84 -22.03 -14.92
N VAL A 46 -6.34 -20.96 -15.53
CA VAL A 46 -7.25 -20.02 -14.91
C VAL A 46 -8.44 -19.77 -15.83
N HIS A 47 -9.68 -19.87 -15.32
CA HIS A 47 -10.88 -19.48 -16.08
C HIS A 47 -10.70 -18.07 -16.68
N TRP A 48 -11.26 -17.84 -17.88
CA TRP A 48 -11.09 -16.61 -18.65
C TRP A 48 -11.41 -15.33 -17.85
N SER A 49 -12.41 -15.37 -16.96
CA SER A 49 -12.77 -14.26 -16.08
C SER A 49 -11.67 -13.90 -15.09
N ARG A 50 -11.02 -14.90 -14.47
CA ARG A 50 -9.91 -14.68 -13.53
C ARG A 50 -8.63 -14.28 -14.27
N ALA A 51 -8.41 -14.75 -15.50
CA ALA A 51 -7.29 -14.28 -16.34
C ALA A 51 -7.45 -12.80 -16.72
N TRP A 52 -8.67 -12.39 -17.08
CA TRP A 52 -8.97 -10.98 -17.37
C TRP A 52 -8.83 -10.09 -16.13
N MET A 53 -9.40 -10.51 -14.99
CA MET A 53 -9.25 -9.77 -13.73
C MET A 53 -7.79 -9.67 -13.27
N TYR A 54 -7.00 -10.73 -13.43
CA TYR A 54 -5.57 -10.68 -13.13
C TYR A 54 -4.86 -9.66 -14.05
N SER A 55 -5.15 -9.66 -15.35
CA SER A 55 -4.59 -8.67 -16.28
C SER A 55 -4.99 -7.24 -15.94
N LEU A 56 -6.21 -7.03 -15.44
CA LEU A 56 -6.69 -5.71 -15.02
C LEU A 56 -5.96 -5.24 -13.76
N VAL A 57 -5.92 -6.09 -12.73
CA VAL A 57 -5.33 -5.79 -11.42
C VAL A 57 -3.82 -5.59 -11.50
N THR A 58 -3.14 -6.33 -12.38
CA THR A 58 -1.68 -6.19 -12.61
C THR A 58 -1.34 -5.07 -13.59
N SER A 59 -2.34 -4.36 -14.12
CA SER A 59 -2.08 -3.28 -15.06
C SER A 59 -1.49 -2.06 -14.34
N ARG A 60 -0.48 -1.44 -14.97
CA ARG A 60 0.16 -0.23 -14.44
C ARG A 60 -0.81 0.94 -14.28
N LEU A 61 -1.83 1.01 -15.14
CA LEU A 61 -2.86 2.05 -15.06
C LEU A 61 -3.69 1.88 -13.79
N PHE A 62 -4.10 0.65 -13.47
CA PHE A 62 -4.86 0.36 -12.25
C PHE A 62 -4.06 0.73 -11.00
N GLU A 63 -2.79 0.29 -10.92
CA GLU A 63 -1.90 0.66 -9.80
C GLU A 63 -1.74 2.18 -9.66
N MET A 64 -1.60 2.91 -10.77
CA MET A 64 -1.52 4.37 -10.76
C MET A 64 -2.82 5.04 -10.31
N THR A 65 -3.98 4.52 -10.72
CA THR A 65 -5.29 5.05 -10.29
C THR A 65 -5.44 4.96 -8.78
N ILE A 66 -5.12 3.81 -8.19
CA ILE A 66 -5.21 3.63 -6.73
C ILE A 66 -4.22 4.54 -6.01
N MET A 67 -2.98 4.62 -6.50
CA MET A 67 -1.99 5.51 -5.93
C MET A 67 -2.46 6.98 -5.96
N ALA A 68 -3.10 7.40 -7.05
CA ALA A 68 -3.70 8.73 -7.14
C ALA A 68 -4.87 8.91 -6.16
N CYS A 69 -5.71 7.89 -5.97
CA CYS A 69 -6.80 7.91 -4.98
C CYS A 69 -6.27 8.04 -3.55
N ILE A 70 -5.18 7.37 -3.20
CA ILE A 70 -4.52 7.51 -1.88
C ILE A 70 -4.07 8.96 -1.68
N VAL A 71 -3.37 9.54 -2.67
CA VAL A 71 -2.93 10.94 -2.60
C VAL A 71 -4.13 11.87 -2.47
N LEU A 72 -5.18 11.67 -3.26
CA LEU A 72 -6.37 12.51 -3.22
C LEU A 72 -7.13 12.40 -1.88
N ASN A 73 -7.16 11.21 -1.25
CA ASN A 73 -7.69 11.02 0.08
C ASN A 73 -6.88 11.81 1.13
N THR A 74 -5.54 11.75 1.06
CA THR A 74 -4.69 12.54 1.96
C THR A 74 -4.87 14.05 1.76
N VAL A 75 -5.08 14.51 0.53
CA VAL A 75 -5.40 15.91 0.24
C VAL A 75 -6.76 16.28 0.82
N THR A 76 -7.77 15.42 0.69
CA THR A 76 -9.11 15.66 1.27
C THR A 76 -9.03 15.78 2.78
N LEU A 77 -8.22 14.93 3.44
CA LEU A 77 -7.95 15.05 4.86
C LEU A 77 -7.19 16.36 5.20
N ALA A 78 -6.22 16.77 4.39
CA ALA A 78 -5.52 18.04 4.58
C ALA A 78 -6.42 19.27 4.41
N LEU A 79 -7.45 19.18 3.57
CA LEU A 79 -8.47 20.21 3.41
C LEU A 79 -9.44 20.27 4.61
N ARG A 80 -9.45 19.26 5.48
CA ARG A 80 -10.22 19.26 6.73
C ARG A 80 -9.58 20.18 7.77
N ILE A 81 -9.57 21.48 7.50
CA ILE A 81 -9.07 22.52 8.41
C ILE A 81 -10.19 22.91 9.38
N TYR A 82 -9.88 22.91 10.68
CA TYR A 82 -10.76 23.42 11.73
C TYR A 82 -10.14 24.68 12.36
N PRO A 83 -10.83 25.83 12.42
CA PRO A 83 -12.16 26.09 11.88
C PRO A 83 -12.16 26.18 10.33
N PRO A 84 -13.30 25.89 9.67
CA PRO A 84 -13.41 26.05 8.23
C PRO A 84 -13.07 27.49 7.82
N PRO A 85 -12.37 27.69 6.69
CA PRO A 85 -12.07 29.03 6.18
C PRO A 85 -13.32 29.90 6.09
N TYR A 86 -13.21 31.17 6.51
CA TYR A 86 -14.31 32.13 6.47
C TYR A 86 -14.93 32.19 5.07
N GLY A 87 -16.24 31.90 4.96
CA GLY A 87 -17.00 31.96 3.71
C GLY A 87 -17.41 30.60 3.11
N LEU A 88 -17.03 29.47 3.72
CA LEU A 88 -17.55 28.16 3.35
C LEU A 88 -18.90 27.91 4.05
N SER A 89 -19.89 27.46 3.28
CA SER A 89 -21.25 27.14 3.73
C SER A 89 -21.28 26.00 4.75
N ASP A 90 -22.34 25.92 5.56
CA ASP A 90 -22.59 24.85 6.55
C ASP A 90 -22.55 23.42 5.93
N ASP A 91 -22.66 23.31 4.61
CA ASP A 91 -22.56 22.06 3.85
C ASP A 91 -21.12 21.52 3.67
N TYR A 92 -20.08 22.32 3.94
CA TYR A 92 -18.67 21.93 3.79
C TYR A 92 -18.31 20.60 4.51
N PRO A 93 -18.59 20.43 5.81
CA PRO A 93 -18.28 19.16 6.50
C PRO A 93 -19.04 17.97 5.93
N LEU A 94 -20.28 18.16 5.45
CA LEU A 94 -21.07 17.10 4.85
C LEU A 94 -20.47 16.63 3.52
N GLN A 95 -19.96 17.56 2.71
CA GLN A 95 -19.29 17.23 1.45
C GLN A 95 -18.00 16.46 1.66
N LEU A 96 -17.17 16.88 2.64
CA LEU A 96 -15.94 16.15 2.98
C LEU A 96 -16.25 14.72 3.45
N ASN A 97 -17.31 14.53 4.23
CA ASN A 97 -17.71 13.20 4.69
C ASN A 97 -18.15 12.30 3.51
N ARG A 98 -18.89 12.85 2.53
CA ARG A 98 -19.27 12.12 1.32
C ARG A 98 -18.04 11.69 0.50
N ILE A 99 -17.04 12.56 0.38
CA ILE A 99 -15.79 12.26 -0.34
C ILE A 99 -15.01 11.15 0.38
N ASN A 100 -14.88 11.24 1.71
CA ASN A 100 -14.24 10.20 2.51
C ASN A 100 -14.93 8.83 2.33
N ASN A 101 -16.26 8.79 2.41
CA ASN A 101 -17.02 7.56 2.17
C ASN A 101 -16.81 7.02 0.74
N ALA A 102 -16.72 7.89 -0.27
CA ALA A 102 -16.42 7.48 -1.63
C ALA A 102 -15.05 6.79 -1.75
N PHE A 103 -14.03 7.27 -1.03
CA PHE A 103 -12.72 6.62 -1.00
C PHE A 103 -12.77 5.23 -0.36
N VAL A 104 -13.50 5.07 0.74
CA VAL A 104 -13.69 3.77 1.41
C VAL A 104 -14.29 2.75 0.44
N VAL A 105 -15.30 3.14 -0.34
CA VAL A 105 -15.91 2.27 -1.36
C VAL A 105 -14.91 1.89 -2.46
N VAL A 106 -14.11 2.85 -2.94
CA VAL A 106 -13.11 2.59 -3.98
C VAL A 106 -12.05 1.59 -3.52
N PHE A 107 -11.50 1.75 -2.31
CA PHE A 107 -10.50 0.82 -1.77
C PHE A 107 -11.10 -0.56 -1.47
N ASN A 108 -12.35 -0.63 -1.03
CA ASN A 108 -13.06 -1.91 -0.87
C ASN A 108 -13.22 -2.66 -2.20
N VAL A 109 -13.63 -1.96 -3.26
CA VAL A 109 -13.77 -2.56 -4.61
C VAL A 109 -12.41 -3.06 -5.10
N GLU A 110 -11.37 -2.25 -4.95
CA GLU A 110 -10.00 -2.65 -5.30
C GLU A 110 -9.57 -3.93 -4.57
N PHE A 111 -9.71 -3.96 -3.25
CA PHE A 111 -9.37 -5.11 -2.43
C PHE A 111 -10.10 -6.36 -2.90
N LEU A 112 -11.40 -6.29 -3.15
CA LEU A 112 -12.19 -7.42 -3.64
C LEU A 112 -11.70 -7.91 -5.01
N LEU A 113 -11.37 -6.99 -5.92
CA LEU A 113 -10.81 -7.33 -7.24
C LEU A 113 -9.45 -8.04 -7.11
N LYS A 114 -8.54 -7.50 -6.30
CA LYS A 114 -7.22 -8.11 -6.05
C LYS A 114 -7.33 -9.46 -5.34
N PHE A 115 -8.20 -9.56 -4.34
CA PHE A 115 -8.41 -10.79 -3.58
C PHE A 115 -8.99 -11.89 -4.48
N TYR A 116 -9.96 -11.57 -5.34
CA TYR A 116 -10.51 -12.54 -6.29
C TYR A 116 -9.47 -13.01 -7.31
N ALA A 117 -8.63 -12.10 -7.81
CA ALA A 117 -7.59 -12.42 -8.79
C ALA A 117 -6.44 -13.27 -8.21
N LEU A 118 -5.96 -12.93 -7.00
CA LEU A 118 -4.73 -13.47 -6.42
C LEU A 118 -4.95 -14.51 -5.32
N ARG A 119 -6.14 -14.56 -4.70
CA ARG A 119 -6.49 -15.46 -3.57
C ARG A 119 -5.41 -15.43 -2.48
N LEU A 120 -4.84 -16.59 -2.11
CA LEU A 120 -3.83 -16.72 -1.07
C LEU A 120 -2.48 -16.09 -1.44
N ALA A 121 -2.19 -15.90 -2.73
CA ALA A 121 -0.98 -15.21 -3.16
C ALA A 121 -1.03 -13.70 -2.84
N TYR A 122 -2.22 -13.15 -2.57
CA TYR A 122 -2.40 -11.76 -2.13
C TYR A 122 -1.57 -11.46 -0.88
N PHE A 123 -1.63 -12.32 0.13
CA PHE A 123 -0.94 -12.17 1.41
C PHE A 123 0.57 -12.46 1.36
N SER A 124 1.10 -12.90 0.21
CA SER A 124 2.54 -13.09 0.05
C SER A 124 3.28 -11.77 -0.21
N SER A 125 2.59 -10.78 -0.78
CA SER A 125 3.15 -9.46 -1.07
C SER A 125 2.91 -8.49 0.08
N GLY A 126 3.98 -7.94 0.66
CA GLY A 126 3.89 -6.93 1.73
C GLY A 126 3.12 -5.67 1.31
N TRP A 127 3.17 -5.31 0.02
CA TRP A 127 2.41 -4.17 -0.52
C TRP A 127 0.91 -4.39 -0.50
N ASN A 128 0.45 -5.61 -0.79
CA ASN A 128 -0.96 -5.98 -0.73
C ASN A 128 -1.46 -6.08 0.73
N ILE A 129 -0.59 -6.48 1.66
CA ILE A 129 -0.92 -6.46 3.09
C ILE A 129 -1.13 -5.02 3.57
N PHE A 130 -0.26 -4.09 3.16
CA PHE A 130 -0.43 -2.66 3.47
C PHE A 130 -1.77 -2.12 2.95
N ASP A 131 -2.10 -2.43 1.69
CA ASP A 131 -3.37 -2.07 1.06
C ASP A 131 -4.59 -2.59 1.83
N PHE A 132 -4.54 -3.84 2.28
CA PHE A 132 -5.61 -4.43 3.11
C PHE A 132 -5.78 -3.72 4.45
N ILE A 133 -4.69 -3.33 5.11
CA ILE A 133 -4.75 -2.56 6.36
C ILE A 133 -5.43 -1.19 6.11
N CYS A 134 -5.15 -0.55 4.98
CA CYS A 134 -5.76 0.73 4.61
C CYS A 134 -7.29 0.62 4.42
N VAL A 135 -7.81 -0.53 3.98
CA VAL A 135 -9.26 -0.80 3.90
C VAL A 135 -9.86 -1.09 5.27
N LEU A 136 -9.18 -1.89 6.09
CA LEU A 136 -9.72 -2.34 7.38
C LEU A 136 -9.95 -1.20 8.39
N ILE A 137 -9.05 -0.22 8.46
CA ILE A 137 -9.15 0.86 9.44
C ILE A 137 -10.48 1.64 9.33
N PRO A 138 -10.86 2.20 8.17
CA PRO A 138 -12.13 2.90 8.02
C PRO A 138 -13.36 1.97 8.07
N ASP A 139 -13.24 0.72 7.62
CA ASP A 139 -14.35 -0.24 7.69
C ASP A 139 -14.70 -0.60 9.14
N ILE A 140 -13.68 -0.76 10.01
CA ILE A 140 -13.88 -1.00 11.44
C ILE A 140 -14.53 0.22 12.09
N GLN A 141 -14.09 1.43 11.74
CA GLN A 141 -14.68 2.67 12.24
C GLN A 141 -16.17 2.76 11.87
N LEU A 142 -16.50 2.51 10.61
CA LEU A 142 -17.89 2.52 10.12
C LEU A 142 -18.74 1.43 10.80
N LEU A 143 -18.18 0.24 10.99
CA LEU A 143 -18.85 -0.85 11.69
C LEU A 143 -19.11 -0.49 13.17
N LEU A 144 -18.14 0.13 13.84
CA LEU A 144 -18.27 0.56 15.23
C LEU A 144 -19.36 1.63 15.38
N GLU A 145 -19.42 2.60 14.48
CA GLU A 145 -20.48 3.62 14.43
C GLU A 145 -21.86 3.00 14.17
N ALA A 146 -21.93 1.94 13.37
CA ALA A 146 -23.18 1.22 13.10
C ALA A 146 -23.64 0.37 14.30
N VAL A 147 -22.71 -0.21 15.07
CA VAL A 147 -23.00 -1.07 16.23
C VAL A 147 -23.30 -0.26 17.49
N THR A 148 -22.69 0.93 17.64
CA THR A 148 -22.97 1.82 18.77
C THR A 148 -24.26 2.61 18.51
N PRO A 149 -25.37 2.33 19.23
CA PRO A 149 -26.56 3.17 19.15
C PRO A 149 -26.17 4.55 19.66
N HIS A 150 -26.51 5.62 18.92
CA HIS A 150 -26.14 7.01 19.25
C HIS A 150 -26.46 7.39 20.71
N SER A 151 -25.53 7.16 21.63
CA SER A 151 -25.49 7.83 22.93
C SER A 151 -24.74 9.14 22.72
N GLY A 152 -25.50 10.13 22.25
CA GLY A 152 -25.23 11.56 22.17
C GLY A 152 -23.87 12.11 22.62
N ASP A 153 -22.80 11.83 21.89
CA ASP A 153 -21.60 12.67 21.96
C ASP A 153 -20.91 12.78 20.60
N SER A 154 -21.51 13.58 19.73
CA SER A 154 -20.99 13.96 18.41
C SER A 154 -19.75 14.89 18.47
N SER A 155 -18.96 14.79 19.53
CA SER A 155 -17.80 15.65 19.79
C SER A 155 -16.45 14.90 19.88
N VAL A 156 -16.45 13.55 19.88
CA VAL A 156 -15.21 12.78 20.15
C VAL A 156 -14.58 12.13 18.90
N PHE A 157 -15.32 11.94 17.80
CA PHE A 157 -14.80 11.23 16.61
C PHE A 157 -14.90 12.06 15.32
N THR A 158 -14.26 13.21 15.34
CA THR A 158 -13.70 13.80 14.11
C THR A 158 -12.19 13.89 14.29
N VAL A 159 -11.51 12.80 14.00
CA VAL A 159 -10.12 12.81 13.53
C VAL A 159 -10.17 12.63 12.01
#